data_AF-A0A061ECV7-F1
#
_entry.id   AF-A0A061ECV7-F1
#
_cell.length_a   1.000
_cell.length_b   1.000
_cell.length_c   1.000
_cell.angle_alpha   90.00
_cell.angle_beta   90.00
_cell.angle_gamma   90.00
#
_symmetry.space_group_name_H-M   'P 1'
#
loop_
_entity.id
_entity.type
_entity.pdbx_description
1 polymer ?
#
loop_
_entity_poly.entity_id
_entity_poly.type
_entity_poly.pdbx_seq_one_letter_code
_entity_poly.pdbx_strand_id
1 'polypeptide(L)'
;MTYDTGALENLKELELLDLSQNKLSGKIPPQLTSLTFLSALDLSYNNLEGTIPQSNQFNTFSNDSHRGNPRLCMLPLTRKCDEVGFPLPLLGEDVDSLVDGISD
;
A
#
# COMPACT_ATOMS: atom_id res chain seq x y z
N MET A 1 -2.49 -24.12 -2.39
CA MET A 1 -1.91 -23.74 -3.69
C MET A 1 -1.15 -22.44 -3.48
N THR A 2 0.16 -22.52 -3.29
CA THR A 2 1.03 -21.34 -3.22
C THR A 2 1.22 -20.83 -4.65
N TYR A 3 0.74 -19.62 -4.95
CA TYR A 3 1.05 -18.97 -6.22
C TYR A 3 2.56 -18.76 -6.28
N ASP A 4 3.18 -19.18 -7.37
CA ASP A 4 4.60 -18.99 -7.61
C ASP A 4 4.86 -17.49 -7.81
N THR A 5 5.23 -16.79 -6.74
CA THR A 5 5.60 -15.37 -6.76
C THR A 5 7.05 -15.14 -7.21
N GLY A 6 7.78 -16.21 -7.59
CA GLY A 6 9.20 -16.15 -7.93
C GLY A 6 9.52 -15.39 -9.21
N ALA A 7 8.55 -15.16 -10.09
CA ALA A 7 8.77 -14.45 -11.35
C ALA A 7 9.25 -12.99 -11.12
N LEU A 8 8.69 -12.31 -10.13
CA LEU A 8 9.09 -10.94 -9.80
C LEU A 8 10.51 -10.90 -9.25
N GLU A 9 10.88 -11.84 -8.38
CA GLU A 9 12.21 -11.88 -7.75
C GLU A 9 13.36 -12.00 -8.75
N ASN A 10 13.10 -12.51 -9.95
CA ASN A 10 14.11 -12.68 -11.00
C ASN A 10 14.41 -11.40 -11.80
N LEU A 11 13.62 -10.34 -11.64
CA LEU A 11 13.80 -9.07 -12.36
C LEU A 11 14.89 -8.20 -11.71
N LYS A 12 16.09 -8.76 -11.52
CA LYS A 12 17.16 -8.12 -10.74
C LYS A 12 17.67 -6.80 -11.32
N GLU A 13 17.54 -6.60 -12.62
CA GLU A 13 17.98 -5.38 -13.32
C GLU A 13 16.83 -4.37 -13.55
N LEU A 14 15.64 -4.62 -13.00
CA LEU A 14 14.51 -3.71 -13.17
C LEU A 14 14.75 -2.40 -12.43
N GLU A 15 14.84 -1.30 -13.17
CA GLU A 15 15.08 0.04 -12.61
C GLU A 15 13.78 0.84 -12.42
N LEU A 16 12.77 0.60 -13.26
CA LEU A 16 11.51 1.34 -13.25
C LEU A 16 10.33 0.38 -13.36
N LEU A 17 9.34 0.57 -12.48
CA LEU A 17 8.06 -0.14 -12.50
C LEU A 17 6.91 0.85 -12.33
N ASP A 18 6.16 1.08 -13.40
CA ASP A 18 4.93 1.87 -13.37
C ASP A 18 3.73 0.94 -13.58
N LEU A 19 2.88 0.86 -12.56
CA LEU A 19 1.61 0.15 -12.56
C LEU A 19 0.46 1.09 -12.17
N SER A 20 0.67 2.41 -12.30
CA SER A 20 -0.32 3.41 -11.91
C SER A 20 -1.62 3.29 -12.72
N GLN A 21 -2.72 3.78 -12.15
CA GLN A 21 -4.03 3.86 -12.81
C GLN A 21 -4.59 2.51 -13.31
N ASN A 22 -4.36 1.46 -12.52
CA ASN A 22 -4.92 0.14 -12.77
C ASN A 22 -6.00 -0.20 -11.73
N LYS A 23 -6.53 -1.43 -11.81
CA LYS A 23 -7.50 -1.98 -10.85
C LYS A 23 -6.85 -3.05 -9.98
N LEU A 24 -5.55 -2.93 -9.69
CA LEU A 24 -4.83 -3.90 -8.88
C LEU A 24 -5.37 -3.87 -7.45
N SER A 25 -5.59 -5.04 -6.87
CA SER A 25 -6.14 -5.21 -5.53
C SER A 25 -5.34 -6.22 -4.72
N GLY A 26 -5.51 -6.20 -3.39
CA GLY A 26 -4.75 -7.05 -2.47
C GLY A 26 -3.47 -6.38 -2.00
N LYS A 27 -2.60 -7.16 -1.35
CA LYS A 27 -1.37 -6.66 -0.72
C LYS A 27 -0.25 -6.48 -1.74
N ILE A 28 0.60 -5.47 -1.49
CA ILE A 28 1.86 -5.32 -2.22
C ILE A 28 2.75 -6.54 -1.89
N PRO A 29 3.19 -7.33 -2.88
CA PRO A 29 4.00 -8.50 -2.63
C PRO A 29 5.35 -8.10 -2.00
N PRO A 30 5.74 -8.66 -0.84
CA PRO A 30 7.02 -8.35 -0.20
C PRO A 30 8.22 -8.71 -1.08
N GLN A 31 8.05 -9.60 -2.06
CA GLN A 31 9.05 -9.99 -3.05
C GLN A 31 9.55 -8.81 -3.89
N LEU A 32 8.76 -7.74 -4.06
CA LEU A 32 9.22 -6.52 -4.75
C LEU A 32 10.38 -5.84 -4.03
N THR A 33 10.54 -6.08 -2.72
CA THR A 33 11.71 -5.59 -1.98
C THR A 33 13.02 -6.23 -2.44
N SER A 34 12.97 -7.38 -3.12
CA SER A 34 14.15 -8.08 -3.65
C SER A 34 14.72 -7.46 -4.94
N LEU A 35 14.05 -6.45 -5.50
CA LEU A 35 14.44 -5.72 -6.71
C LEU A 35 15.37 -4.56 -6.36
N THR A 36 16.62 -4.86 -6.04
CA THR A 36 17.55 -3.89 -5.46
C THR A 36 17.98 -2.77 -6.41
N PHE A 37 17.76 -2.91 -7.71
CA PHE A 37 18.01 -1.87 -8.72
C PHE A 37 16.80 -0.98 -9.00
N LEU A 38 15.63 -1.30 -8.43
CA LEU A 38 14.40 -0.55 -8.66
C LEU A 38 14.51 0.85 -8.05
N SER A 39 14.66 1.86 -8.90
CA SER A 39 14.85 3.25 -8.49
C SER A 39 13.57 4.09 -8.63
N ALA A 40 12.64 3.66 -9.49
CA ALA A 40 11.36 4.31 -9.69
C ALA A 40 10.22 3.29 -9.60
N LEU A 41 9.25 3.58 -8.71
CA LEU A 41 8.05 2.79 -8.54
C LEU A 41 6.84 3.73 -8.54
N ASP A 42 5.82 3.39 -9.33
CA ASP A 42 4.51 4.04 -9.27
C ASP A 42 3.40 2.99 -9.19
N LEU A 43 2.70 2.96 -8.06
CA LEU A 43 1.53 2.12 -7.77
C LEU A 43 0.27 2.96 -7.57
N SER A 44 0.32 4.24 -7.92
CA SER A 44 -0.74 5.19 -7.64
C SER A 44 -2.05 4.82 -8.35
N TYR A 45 -3.17 5.25 -7.79
CA TYR A 45 -4.51 5.06 -8.34
C TYR A 45 -4.84 3.58 -8.65
N ASN A 46 -4.68 2.73 -7.63
CA ASN A 46 -5.09 1.33 -7.63
C ASN A 46 -6.05 1.04 -6.44
N ASN A 47 -6.42 -0.22 -6.25
CA ASN A 47 -7.21 -0.72 -5.13
C ASN A 47 -6.35 -1.56 -4.15
N LEU A 48 -5.06 -1.24 -4.03
CA LEU A 48 -4.15 -1.95 -3.14
C LEU A 48 -4.52 -1.70 -1.68
N GLU A 49 -4.22 -2.69 -0.85
CA GLU A 49 -4.51 -2.69 0.58
C GLU A 49 -3.34 -3.27 1.36
N GLY A 50 -3.33 -3.06 2.67
CA GLY A 50 -2.26 -3.60 3.50
C GLY A 50 -1.16 -2.62 3.84
N THR A 51 -0.15 -3.16 4.50
CA THR A 51 1.08 -2.46 4.83
C THR A 51 1.96 -2.28 3.60
N ILE A 52 2.49 -1.08 3.39
CA ILE A 52 3.56 -0.84 2.41
C ILE A 52 4.84 -1.52 2.93
N PRO A 53 5.49 -2.42 2.16
CA PRO A 53 6.76 -3.02 2.56
C PRO A 53 7.80 -1.94 2.91
N GLN A 54 8.61 -2.14 3.97
CA GLN A 54 9.59 -1.15 4.44
C GLN A 54 11.04 -1.60 4.27
N SER A 55 11.28 -2.66 3.51
CA SER A 55 12.61 -3.24 3.34
C SER A 55 13.31 -2.68 2.09
N ASN A 56 14.63 -2.53 2.16
CA ASN A 56 15.48 -2.06 1.07
C ASN A 56 15.04 -0.68 0.55
N GLN A 57 14.96 -0.51 -0.77
CA GLN A 57 14.61 0.76 -1.42
C GLN A 57 13.12 1.14 -1.30
N PHE A 58 12.25 0.28 -0.76
CA PHE A 58 10.82 0.61 -0.67
C PHE A 58 10.52 1.81 0.25
N ASN A 59 11.39 2.07 1.23
CA ASN A 59 11.25 3.23 2.11
C ASN A 59 11.73 4.55 1.49
N THR A 60 12.31 4.51 0.28
CA THR A 60 12.81 5.71 -0.43
C THR A 60 11.80 6.27 -1.42
N PHE A 61 10.76 5.51 -1.76
CA PHE A 61 9.71 5.95 -2.68
C PHE A 61 8.83 7.04 -2.03
N SER A 62 8.44 8.03 -2.84
CA SER A 62 7.57 9.14 -2.40
C SER A 62 6.17 8.64 -2.05
N ASN A 63 5.45 9.40 -1.21
CA ASN A 63 4.03 9.21 -0.99
C ASN A 63 3.21 9.19 -2.29
N ASP A 64 3.64 9.94 -3.30
CA ASP A 64 2.95 10.00 -4.59
C ASP A 64 2.91 8.64 -5.29
N SER A 65 3.95 7.82 -5.14
CA SER A 65 4.03 6.46 -5.68
C SER A 65 2.93 5.53 -5.16
N HIS A 66 2.26 5.87 -4.06
CA HIS A 66 1.22 5.06 -3.44
C HIS A 66 -0.13 5.78 -3.35
N ARG A 67 -0.22 7.02 -3.85
CA ARG A 67 -1.42 7.86 -3.78
C ARG A 67 -2.62 7.17 -4.40
N GLY A 68 -3.82 7.41 -3.89
CA GLY A 68 -5.06 6.88 -4.48
C GLY A 68 -5.35 5.42 -4.16
N ASN A 69 -4.59 4.80 -3.24
CA ASN A 69 -4.89 3.48 -2.67
C ASN A 69 -5.46 3.65 -1.24
N PRO A 70 -6.79 3.68 -1.06
CA PRO A 70 -7.42 4.12 0.20
C PRO A 70 -7.22 3.15 1.38
N ARG A 71 -6.82 1.90 1.10
CA ARG A 71 -6.62 0.85 2.10
C ARG A 71 -5.15 0.55 2.40
N LEU A 72 -4.21 1.30 1.82
CA LEU A 72 -2.81 1.23 2.22
C LEU A 72 -2.58 1.97 3.54
N CYS A 73 -1.63 1.46 4.31
CA CYS A 73 -1.19 2.04 5.57
C CYS A 73 0.32 1.86 5.75
N MET A 74 0.91 2.60 6.71
CA MET A 74 2.33 2.79 7.05
C MET A 74 3.00 4.06 6.45
N LEU A 75 4.06 4.52 7.14
CA LEU A 75 4.90 5.67 6.76
C LEU A 75 5.35 5.57 5.29
N PRO A 76 5.31 6.66 4.51
CA PRO A 76 5.15 8.07 4.92
C PRO A 76 3.69 8.54 4.96
N LEU A 77 2.72 7.63 4.90
CA LEU A 77 1.29 7.92 5.04
C LEU A 77 0.91 7.76 6.53
N THR A 78 0.37 8.80 7.15
CA THR A 78 0.01 8.93 8.58
C THR A 78 -1.00 7.90 9.13
N ARG A 79 -1.32 6.83 8.38
CA ARG A 79 -2.23 5.75 8.80
C ARG A 79 -1.44 4.54 9.30
N LYS A 80 -1.58 4.20 10.58
CA LYS A 80 -1.02 2.96 11.13
C LYS A 80 -1.88 1.76 10.69
N CYS A 81 -1.24 0.63 10.43
CA CYS A 81 -1.95 -0.64 10.25
C CYS A 81 -2.14 -1.34 11.61
N ASP A 82 -3.18 -2.16 11.73
CA ASP A 82 -3.29 -3.16 12.78
C ASP A 82 -2.32 -4.35 12.50
N GLU A 83 -2.25 -5.32 13.41
CA GLU A 83 -1.36 -6.49 13.23
C GLU A 83 -1.73 -7.36 12.01
N VAL A 84 -2.94 -7.21 11.46
CA VAL A 84 -3.45 -7.97 10.31
C VAL A 84 -3.18 -7.22 8.99
N GLY A 85 -2.76 -5.96 9.07
CA GLY A 85 -2.43 -5.09 7.94
C GLY A 85 -3.62 -4.23 7.47
N PHE A 86 -4.71 -4.13 8.22
CA PHE A 86 -5.78 -3.20 7.90
C PHE A 86 -5.50 -1.82 8.50
N PRO A 87 -5.90 -0.71 7.84
CA PRO A 87 -5.78 0.61 8.43
C PRO A 87 -6.52 0.66 9.77
N LEU A 88 -5.84 1.09 10.83
CA LEU A 88 -6.48 1.36 12.12
C LEU A 88 -7.52 2.48 11.93
N PRO A 89 -8.67 2.41 12.64
CA PRO A 89 -9.56 3.55 12.75
C PRO A 89 -8.76 4.78 13.21
N LEU A 90 -8.99 5.92 12.57
CA LEU A 90 -8.35 7.16 12.99
C LEU A 90 -8.87 7.49 14.39
N LEU A 91 -8.04 7.33 15.43
CA LEU A 91 -8.30 7.88 16.76
C LEU A 91 -8.33 9.41 16.63
N GLY A 92 -9.50 9.97 16.30
CA GLY A 92 -9.73 11.42 16.30
C GLY A 92 -10.58 12.05 15.20
N GLU A 93 -11.25 11.33 14.29
CA GLU A 93 -12.18 11.96 13.32
C GLU A 93 -13.63 11.43 13.33
N ASP A 94 -14.03 10.71 14.39
CA ASP A 94 -15.42 10.24 14.57
C ASP A 94 -16.18 11.07 15.63
N VAL A 95 -16.30 12.39 15.45
CA VAL A 95 -17.19 13.22 16.29
C VAL A 95 -18.36 13.88 15.57
N ASP A 96 -18.59 13.66 14.27
CA ASP A 96 -19.73 14.27 13.55
C ASP A 96 -20.67 13.29 12.82
N SER A 97 -20.81 12.03 13.27
CA SER A 97 -21.83 11.14 12.69
C SER A 97 -22.70 10.35 13.67
N LEU A 98 -22.83 10.77 14.94
CA LEU A 98 -23.79 10.19 15.88
C LEU A 98 -25.00 11.09 16.20
N VAL A 99 -25.39 11.99 15.30
CA VAL A 99 -26.66 12.70 15.45
C VAL A 99 -27.44 12.68 14.15
N ASP A 100 -28.14 11.56 13.92
CA ASP A 100 -29.55 11.62 13.54
C ASP A 100 -30.19 10.24 13.72
N GLY A 101 -31.15 10.17 14.64
CA GLY A 101 -31.85 8.94 14.98
C GLY A 101 -32.61 8.97 16.30
N ILE A 102 -33.05 10.15 16.77
CA ILE A 102 -34.23 10.20 17.64
C ILE A 102 -35.43 10.21 16.70
N SER A 103 -36.19 9.12 16.70
CA SER A 103 -37.58 9.10 16.25
C SER A 103 -38.39 8.62 17.45
N ASP A 104 -39.45 9.36 17.75
CA ASP A 104 -40.40 9.23 18.87
C ASP A 104 -40.81 7.80 19.27
#